data_AF-A0A453AKW8-F1
#
_entry.id   AF-A0A453AKW8-F1
#
_cell.length_a   1.000
_cell.length_b   1.000
_cell.length_c   1.000
_cell.angle_alpha   90.00
_cell.angle_beta   90.00
_cell.angle_gamma   90.00
#
_symmetry.space_group_name_H-M   'P 1'
#
loop_
_entity.id
_entity.type
_entity.pdbx_description
1 polymer ?
#
loop_
_entity_poly.entity_id
_entity_poly.type
_entity_poly.pdbx_seq_one_letter_code
_entity_poly.pdbx_strand_id
1 'polypeptide(L)'
;MMRLLTGSSSSSFRFQPRSVDAFGSTVIAEGVDDKAKAYWVHAWTVGGDGVITQLREYFNTDLTVTRLAAAAASKCVWQSRRPDRARNSLPGLVLAL
;
A
#
# COMPACT_ATOMS: atom_id res chain seq x y z
N MET A 1 -7.90 -9.37 -6.29
CA MET A 1 -6.50 -9.78 -6.04
C MET A 1 -6.32 -10.47 -4.69
N MET A 2 -7.26 -10.35 -3.75
CA MET A 2 -7.33 -11.25 -2.59
C MET A 2 -7.15 -12.71 -3.04
N ARG A 3 -6.17 -13.40 -2.45
CA ARG A 3 -5.70 -14.77 -2.77
C ARG A 3 -4.79 -14.95 -4.02
N LEU A 4 -4.51 -13.91 -4.79
CA LEU A 4 -3.56 -14.02 -5.93
C LEU A 4 -2.12 -14.21 -5.42
N LEU A 5 -1.71 -13.40 -4.44
CA LEU A 5 -0.36 -13.46 -3.88
C LEU A 5 -0.14 -14.71 -3.01
N THR A 6 -1.20 -15.42 -2.65
CA THR A 6 -1.14 -16.75 -2.02
C THR A 6 -1.25 -17.88 -3.04
N GLY A 7 -1.35 -17.57 -4.34
CA GLY A 7 -1.54 -18.54 -5.42
C GLY A 7 -2.90 -19.27 -5.40
N SER A 8 -3.82 -18.90 -4.52
CA SER A 8 -5.10 -19.60 -4.33
C SER A 8 -6.22 -19.09 -5.24
N SER A 9 -5.94 -18.09 -6.09
CA SER A 9 -6.86 -17.64 -7.13
C SER A 9 -6.09 -17.22 -8.39
N SER A 10 -6.63 -17.55 -9.57
CA SER A 10 -6.15 -17.00 -10.84
C SER A 10 -6.85 -15.68 -11.11
N SER A 11 -6.10 -14.60 -11.32
CA SER A 11 -6.68 -13.31 -11.71
C SER A 11 -5.90 -12.71 -12.88
N SER A 12 -6.56 -11.87 -13.67
CA SER A 12 -5.93 -11.12 -14.78
C SER A 12 -5.15 -9.89 -14.30
N PHE A 13 -5.08 -9.68 -12.98
CA PHE A 13 -4.31 -8.62 -12.36
C PHE A 13 -2.83 -8.72 -12.78
N ARG A 14 -2.25 -7.59 -13.13
CA ARG A 14 -0.83 -7.46 -13.37
C ARG A 14 -0.23 -6.55 -12.31
N PHE A 15 0.76 -7.07 -11.59
CA PHE A 15 1.48 -6.27 -10.61
C PHE A 15 2.40 -5.28 -11.31
N GLN A 16 1.91 -4.06 -11.52
CA GLN A 16 2.65 -2.96 -12.12
C GLN A 16 2.51 -1.72 -11.22
N PRO A 17 3.36 -1.58 -10.19
CA PRO A 17 3.29 -0.44 -9.28
C PRO A 17 3.56 0.86 -10.03
N ARG A 18 2.87 1.91 -9.60
CA ARG A 18 3.11 3.30 -10.04
C ARG A 18 4.16 4.00 -9.19
N SER A 19 4.19 3.69 -7.89
CA SER A 19 5.20 4.16 -6.94
C SER A 19 5.59 3.03 -6.00
N VAL A 20 6.84 3.03 -5.57
CA VAL A 20 7.37 2.18 -4.52
C VAL A 20 8.25 3.04 -3.62
N ASP A 21 7.91 3.11 -2.33
CA ASP A 21 8.60 3.93 -1.34
C ASP A 21 8.97 3.05 -0.13
N ALA A 22 10.20 3.20 0.40
CA ALA A 22 10.70 2.39 1.51
C ALA A 22 10.94 3.22 2.78
N PHE A 23 10.56 2.65 3.93
CA PHE A 23 10.63 3.24 5.27
C PHE A 23 11.16 2.20 6.27
N GLY A 24 12.48 2.10 6.39
CA GLY A 24 13.11 1.04 7.20
C GLY A 24 12.79 -0.34 6.63
N SER A 25 12.23 -1.23 7.44
CA SER A 25 11.78 -2.57 6.98
C SER A 25 10.44 -2.54 6.24
N THR A 26 9.72 -1.41 6.22
CA THR A 26 8.42 -1.32 5.54
C THR A 26 8.56 -0.79 4.13
N VAL A 27 7.97 -1.45 3.15
CA VAL A 27 7.89 -0.99 1.76
C VAL A 27 6.43 -0.79 1.38
N ILE A 28 6.11 0.36 0.79
CA ILE A 28 4.78 0.70 0.31
C ILE A 28 4.82 0.75 -1.21
N ALA A 29 3.99 -0.06 -1.86
CA ALA A 29 3.78 -0.03 -3.30
C ALA A 29 2.32 0.33 -3.59
N GLU A 30 2.08 1.27 -4.49
CA GLU A 30 0.72 1.65 -4.91
C GLU A 30 0.54 1.51 -6.42
N GLY A 31 -0.68 1.28 -6.85
CA GLY A 31 -1.02 1.25 -8.26
C GLY A 31 -2.51 1.25 -8.53
N VAL A 32 -2.83 1.13 -9.82
CA VAL A 32 -4.21 0.98 -10.29
C VAL A 32 -4.29 -0.26 -11.15
N ASP A 33 -5.45 -0.92 -11.12
CA ASP A 33 -5.82 -1.93 -12.11
C ASP A 33 -6.90 -1.33 -13.01
N ASP A 34 -6.54 -0.99 -14.24
CA ASP A 34 -7.44 -0.35 -15.20
C ASP A 34 -8.60 -1.26 -15.64
N LYS A 35 -8.42 -2.59 -15.56
CA LYS A 35 -9.48 -3.56 -15.90
C LYS A 35 -10.47 -3.69 -14.75
N ALA A 36 -9.95 -3.79 -13.53
CA ALA A 36 -10.79 -3.89 -12.33
C ALA A 36 -11.30 -2.52 -11.84
N LYS A 37 -10.83 -1.41 -12.44
CA LYS A 37 -11.11 -0.03 -12.00
C LYS A 37 -10.85 0.16 -10.50
N ALA A 38 -9.78 -0.45 -10.02
CA ALA A 38 -9.45 -0.48 -8.60
C ALA A 38 -8.12 0.22 -8.34
N TYR A 39 -8.07 0.97 -7.24
CA TYR A 39 -6.82 1.43 -6.65
C TYR A 39 -6.35 0.44 -5.60
N TRP A 40 -5.05 0.18 -5.55
CA TRP A 40 -4.46 -0.75 -4.59
C TRP A 40 -3.20 -0.18 -3.93
N VAL A 41 -3.00 -0.53 -2.67
CA VAL A 41 -1.76 -0.30 -1.91
C VAL A 41 -1.35 -1.60 -1.24
N HIS A 42 -0.10 -2.01 -1.45
CA HIS A 42 0.53 -3.09 -0.70
C HIS A 42 1.55 -2.52 0.26
N ALA A 43 1.47 -2.94 1.52
CA ALA A 43 2.47 -2.68 2.54
C ALA A 43 3.17 -3.99 2.88
N TRP A 44 4.48 -4.03 2.68
CA TRP A 44 5.34 -5.18 2.95
C TRP A 44 6.22 -4.92 4.15
N THR A 45 6.43 -5.93 4.97
CA THR A 45 7.56 -5.97 5.91
C THR A 45 8.66 -6.82 5.28
N VAL A 46 9.86 -6.26 5.11
CA VAL A 46 11.03 -6.92 4.52
C VAL A 46 12.03 -7.22 5.63
N GLY A 47 12.42 -8.49 5.77
CA GLY A 47 13.43 -8.96 6.70
C GLY A 47 14.84 -8.51 6.32
N GLY A 48 15.80 -8.69 7.22
CA GLY A 48 17.22 -8.33 6.98
C GLY A 48 17.88 -9.15 5.88
N ASP A 49 17.30 -10.30 5.53
CA ASP A 49 17.66 -11.18 4.41
C ASP A 49 17.00 -10.77 3.07
N GLY A 50 16.21 -9.69 3.06
CA GLY A 50 15.49 -9.21 1.89
C GLY A 50 14.17 -9.96 1.62
N VAL A 51 13.75 -10.87 2.49
CA VAL A 51 12.52 -11.65 2.30
C VAL A 51 11.32 -10.87 2.81
N ILE A 52 10.23 -10.83 2.04
CA ILE A 52 8.95 -10.28 2.51
C ILE A 52 8.36 -11.23 3.55
N THR A 53 8.28 -10.78 4.80
CA THR A 53 7.77 -11.56 5.94
C THR A 53 6.31 -11.26 6.26
N GLN A 54 5.80 -10.11 5.84
CA GLN A 54 4.39 -9.72 5.99
C GLN A 54 3.91 -8.96 4.78
N LEU A 55 2.63 -9.14 4.45
CA LEU A 55 1.92 -8.42 3.40
C LEU A 55 0.57 -7.94 3.96
N ARG A 56 0.30 -6.65 3.81
CA ARG A 56 -1.04 -6.06 3.94
C ARG A 56 -1.44 -5.46 2.61
N GLU A 57 -2.66 -5.76 2.20
CA GLU A 57 -3.22 -5.35 0.91
C GLU A 57 -4.48 -4.51 1.18
N TYR A 58 -4.52 -3.31 0.60
CA TYR A 58 -5.61 -2.37 0.72
C TYR A 58 -6.18 -2.07 -0.66
N PHE A 59 -7.49 -2.30 -0.85
CA PHE A 59 -8.20 -1.92 -2.07
C PHE A 59 -9.11 -0.74 -1.82
N ASN A 60 -9.18 0.13 -2.83
CA ASN A 60 -10.08 1.27 -2.84
C ASN A 60 -10.11 1.99 -1.48
N THR A 61 -8.92 2.24 -0.93
CA THR A 61 -8.67 2.83 0.38
C THR A 61 -7.57 3.87 0.23
N ASP A 62 -7.75 5.06 0.80
CA ASP A 62 -6.68 6.07 0.92
C ASP A 62 -5.83 5.76 2.15
N LEU A 63 -4.58 5.38 1.94
CA LEU A 63 -3.66 5.09 3.02
C LEU A 63 -2.79 6.32 3.31
N THR A 64 -2.66 6.66 4.58
CA THR A 64 -1.68 7.63 5.09
C THR A 64 -0.72 6.88 5.98
N VAL A 65 0.59 7.00 5.71
CA VAL A 65 1.61 6.35 6.53
C VAL A 65 2.21 7.40 7.44
N THR A 66 2.11 7.14 8.74
CA THR A 66 2.51 8.07 9.78
C THR A 66 3.53 7.41 10.68
N ARG A 67 4.71 8.03 10.79
CA ARG A 67 5.71 7.61 11.77
C ARG A 67 5.33 8.14 13.14
N LEU A 68 5.16 7.25 14.10
CA LEU A 68 4.89 7.61 15.48
C LEU A 68 6.20 7.88 16.22
N ALA A 69 6.22 8.91 17.06
CA ALA A 69 7.35 9.22 17.92
C ALA A 69 6.84 9.44 19.34
N ALA A 70 7.49 8.80 20.33
CA ALA A 70 7.03 8.85 21.72
C ALA A 70 7.15 10.25 22.35
N ALA A 71 8.15 11.04 21.93
CA ALA A 71 8.48 12.35 22.51
C ALA A 71 8.35 13.53 21.52
N ALA A 72 7.88 13.27 20.29
CA ALA A 72 7.74 14.28 19.25
C ALA A 72 6.41 14.13 18.53
N ALA A 73 6.02 15.14 17.75
CA ALA A 73 4.83 15.06 16.92
C ALA A 73 4.96 13.94 15.89
N SER A 74 3.91 13.13 15.76
CA SER A 74 3.78 12.14 14.69
C SER A 74 3.92 12.81 13.33
N LYS A 75 4.63 12.16 12.40
CA LYS A 75 4.92 12.72 11.08
C LYS A 75 4.31 11.86 9.99
N CYS A 76 3.45 12.46 9.17
CA CYS A 76 3.06 11.86 7.89
C CYS A 76 4.30 11.76 6.99
N VAL A 77 4.65 10.55 6.59
CA VAL A 77 5.81 10.27 5.74
C VAL A 77 5.42 9.85 4.34
N TRP A 78 4.16 9.44 4.14
CA TRP A 78 3.64 9.05 2.83
C TRP A 78 2.10 9.12 2.83
N GLN A 79 1.53 9.36 1.65
CA GLN A 79 0.08 9.30 1.42
C GLN A 79 -0.19 8.75 0.02
N SER A 80 -1.33 8.06 -0.14
CA SER A 80 -1.84 7.60 -1.43
C SER A 80 -1.83 8.71 -2.49
N ARG A 81 -1.32 8.39 -3.68
CA ARG A 81 -1.19 9.30 -4.83
C ARG A 81 -2.15 8.88 -5.94
N ARG A 82 -3.41 8.64 -5.58
CA ARG A 82 -4.45 8.25 -6.53
C ARG A 82 -4.66 9.30 -7.63
N PRO A 83 -4.75 8.90 -8.91
CA PRO A 83 -5.03 9.82 -10.01
C PRO A 83 -6.37 10.54 -9.91
N ASP A 84 -7.38 9.88 -9.32
CA ASP A 84 -8.77 10.36 -9.28
C ASP A 84 -9.17 10.98 -7.94
N ARG A 85 -8.21 11.20 -7.03
CA ARG A 85 -8.45 11.72 -5.66
C ARG A 85 -9.25 13.02 -5.63
N ALA A 86 -9.11 13.87 -6.64
CA ALA A 86 -9.84 15.14 -6.75
C ALA A 86 -11.32 14.98 -7.13
N ARG A 87 -11.71 13.81 -7.67
CA ARG A 87 -13.05 13.55 -8.19
C ARG A 87 -13.84 12.58 -7.31
N ASN A 88 -13.14 11.66 -6.64
CA ASN A 88 -13.75 10.62 -5.81
C ASN A 88 -13.02 10.48 -4.47
N SER A 89 -13.79 10.25 -3.40
CA SER A 89 -13.28 9.88 -2.08
C SER A 89 -13.32 8.37 -1.90
N LEU A 90 -12.37 7.83 -1.14
CA LEU A 90 -12.40 6.47 -0.63
C LEU A 90 -12.20 6.50 0.88
N PRO A 91 -12.58 5.43 1.60
CA PRO A 91 -12.30 5.32 3.03
C PRO A 91 -10.81 5.59 3.32
N GLY A 92 -10.54 6.40 4.34
CA GLY A 92 -9.19 6.71 4.80
C GLY A 92 -8.71 5.75 5.88
N LEU A 93 -7.45 5.35 5.82
CA LEU A 93 -6.79 4.53 6.83
C LEU A 93 -5.39 5.08 7.14
N VAL A 94 -4.99 5.03 8.42
CA VAL A 94 -3.64 5.37 8.84
C VAL A 94 -2.86 4.09 9.13
N LEU A 95 -1.72 3.92 8.45
CA LEU A 95 -0.71 2.92 8.81
C LEU A 95 0.34 3.59 9.69
N ALA A 96 0.40 3.19 10.95
CA ALA A 96 1.43 3.63 11.87
C ALA A 96 2.72 2.84 11.66
N LEU A 97 3.86 3.55 11.57
CA LEU A 97 5.22 3.00 11.58
C LEU A 97 5.95 3.37 12.87
#